data_AF-A0A504Z5L4-F1
#
_entry.id   AF-A0A504Z5L4-F1
#
_cell.length_a   1.000
_cell.length_b   1.000
_cell.length_c   1.000
_cell.angle_alpha   90.00
_cell.angle_beta   90.00
_cell.angle_gamma   90.00
#
_symmetry.space_group_name_H-M   'P 1'
#
loop_
_entity.id
_entity.type
_entity.pdbx_description
1 polymer ?
#
loop_
_entity_poly.entity_id
_entity_poly.type
_entity_poly.pdbx_seq_one_letter_code
_entity_poly.pdbx_strand_id
1 'polypeptide(L)'
;MSRMLFSILILLFVSHWSVQSLKVGGFSRPRPVTNAEKAEFFQVIKSKFREVGIDLHHGELWFVEVSIQILFAGTNYRFKMRSWRKRCWHILIYKSILRPEPKLVVQNPVRIGC
;
A
#
# COMPACT_ATOMS: atom_id res chain seq x y z
N MET A 1 4.00 49.20 -4.86
CA MET A 1 3.67 48.08 -5.77
C MET A 1 4.46 46.79 -5.53
N SER A 2 5.66 46.84 -4.92
CA SER A 2 6.47 45.64 -4.57
C SER A 2 5.79 44.63 -3.61
N ARG A 3 4.97 45.10 -2.66
CA ARG A 3 4.28 44.22 -1.68
C ARG A 3 3.28 43.24 -2.29
N MET A 4 2.52 43.63 -3.33
CA MET A 4 1.55 42.72 -3.97
C MET A 4 2.26 41.59 -4.73
N LEU A 5 3.37 41.89 -5.39
CA LEU A 5 4.16 40.90 -6.13
C LEU A 5 4.77 39.84 -5.18
N PHE A 6 5.19 40.25 -3.98
CA PHE A 6 5.72 39.33 -2.98
C PHE A 6 4.64 38.39 -2.43
N SER A 7 3.42 38.89 -2.19
CA SER A 7 2.29 38.06 -1.77
C SER A 7 1.86 37.05 -2.85
N ILE A 8 1.89 37.44 -4.12
CA ILE A 8 1.63 36.55 -5.26
C ILE A 8 2.72 35.46 -5.34
N LEU A 9 3.99 35.83 -5.14
CA LEU A 9 5.11 34.88 -5.12
C LEU A 9 4.99 33.88 -3.96
N ILE A 10 4.60 34.30 -2.76
CA ILE A 10 4.38 33.40 -1.62
C ILE A 10 3.22 32.44 -1.92
N LEU A 11 2.10 32.94 -2.47
CA LEU A 11 0.96 32.10 -2.86
C LEU A 11 1.36 31.05 -3.91
N LEU A 12 2.14 31.44 -4.91
CA LEU A 12 2.70 30.53 -5.91
C LEU A 12 3.64 29.51 -5.26
N PHE A 13 4.50 29.92 -4.33
CA PHE A 13 5.43 29.03 -3.65
C PHE A 13 4.72 27.99 -2.75
N VAL A 14 3.72 28.44 -1.97
CA VAL A 14 2.90 27.56 -1.12
C VAL A 14 2.09 26.59 -1.97
N SER A 15 1.54 27.04 -3.11
CA SER A 15 0.86 26.14 -4.05
C SER A 15 1.80 25.12 -4.68
N HIS A 16 3.04 25.50 -5.01
CA HIS A 16 4.03 24.60 -5.61
C HIS A 16 4.57 23.55 -4.61
N TRP A 17 4.71 23.91 -3.33
CA TRP A 17 5.07 22.96 -2.26
C TRP A 17 3.89 22.05 -1.87
N SER A 18 2.66 22.57 -1.87
CA SER A 18 1.45 21.77 -1.65
C SER A 18 1.24 20.71 -2.74
N VAL A 19 1.60 21.02 -3.99
CA VAL A 19 1.45 20.09 -5.13
C VAL A 19 2.56 19.03 -5.17
N GLN A 20 3.76 19.31 -4.63
CA GLN A 20 4.83 18.30 -4.53
C GLN A 20 4.52 17.11 -3.60
N SER A 21 3.52 17.25 -2.72
CA SER A 21 3.16 16.21 -1.75
C SER A 21 2.15 15.18 -2.28
N LEU A 22 1.51 15.46 -3.43
CA LEU A 22 0.70 14.47 -4.13
C LEU A 22 1.60 13.75 -5.15
N LYS A 23 2.37 12.75 -4.70
CA LYS A 23 3.03 11.80 -5.61
C LYS A 23 1.96 11.02 -6.38
N VAL A 24 1.50 11.57 -7.50
CA VAL A 24 0.77 10.84 -8.54
C VAL A 24 1.79 9.97 -9.26
N GLY A 25 2.18 8.83 -8.68
CA GLY A 25 3.36 8.16 -9.20
C GLY A 25 3.56 6.74 -8.70
N GLY A 26 2.92 5.80 -9.40
CA GLY A 26 3.24 4.37 -9.39
C GLY A 26 3.34 3.71 -8.01
N PHE A 27 3.83 2.48 -7.99
CA PHE A 27 4.25 1.86 -6.74
C PHE A 27 5.64 2.37 -6.36
N SER A 28 5.89 2.54 -5.06
CA SER A 28 7.22 2.72 -4.51
C SER A 28 8.11 1.54 -4.87
N ARG A 29 9.43 1.73 -4.76
CA ARG A 29 10.35 0.58 -4.78
C ARG A 29 9.97 -0.41 -3.66
N PRO A 30 10.11 -1.73 -3.89
CA PRO A 30 9.86 -2.71 -2.86
C PRO A 30 10.75 -2.49 -1.65
N ARG A 31 10.20 -2.69 -0.46
CA ARG A 31 10.93 -2.61 0.81
C ARG A 31 10.48 -3.71 1.78
N PRO A 32 11.26 -4.00 2.82
CA PRO A 32 10.81 -4.90 3.88
C PRO A 32 9.50 -4.45 4.52
N VAL A 33 8.68 -5.44 4.89
CA VAL A 33 7.41 -5.21 5.58
C VAL A 33 7.66 -4.97 7.06
N THR A 34 7.17 -3.86 7.59
CA THR A 34 7.34 -3.48 9.01
C THR A 34 6.48 -4.35 9.91
N ASN A 35 6.82 -4.44 11.21
CA ASN A 35 6.02 -5.22 12.17
C ASN A 35 4.60 -4.68 12.33
N ALA A 36 4.41 -3.36 12.24
CA ALA A 36 3.09 -2.74 12.26
C ALA A 36 2.24 -3.15 11.04
N GLU A 37 2.80 -3.11 9.84
CA GLU A 37 2.12 -3.58 8.63
C GLU A 37 1.79 -5.07 8.70
N LYS A 38 2.70 -5.90 9.24
CA LYS A 38 2.40 -7.33 9.45
C LYS A 38 1.22 -7.51 10.40
N ALA A 39 1.23 -6.83 11.55
CA ALA A 39 0.16 -6.93 12.53
C ALA A 39 -1.20 -6.48 11.96
N GLU A 40 -1.19 -5.42 11.14
CA GLU A 40 -2.38 -4.87 10.51
C GLU A 40 -2.95 -5.79 9.40
N PHE A 41 -2.11 -6.26 8.48
CA PHE A 41 -2.59 -6.91 7.26
C PHE A 41 -2.59 -8.44 7.30
N PHE A 42 -1.87 -9.08 8.23
CA PHE A 42 -1.66 -10.53 8.18
C PHE A 42 -2.96 -11.33 8.27
N GLN A 43 -3.85 -11.00 9.21
CA GLN A 43 -5.12 -11.74 9.35
C GLN A 43 -6.03 -11.56 8.13
N VAL A 44 -6.07 -10.34 7.58
CA VAL A 44 -6.84 -10.00 6.40
C VAL A 44 -6.34 -10.78 5.17
N ILE A 45 -5.03 -10.83 4.97
CA ILE A 45 -4.41 -11.60 3.89
C ILE A 45 -4.68 -13.10 4.09
N LYS A 46 -4.44 -13.63 5.29
CA LYS A 46 -4.65 -15.04 5.60
C LYS A 46 -6.11 -15.46 5.36
N SER A 47 -7.06 -14.62 5.76
CA SER A 47 -8.49 -14.83 5.49
C SER A 47 -8.77 -14.88 4.00
N LYS A 48 -8.24 -13.93 3.22
CA LYS A 48 -8.45 -13.88 1.77
C LYS A 48 -7.86 -15.10 1.04
N PHE A 49 -6.68 -15.57 1.43
CA PHE A 49 -6.08 -16.78 0.87
C PHE A 49 -6.95 -18.02 1.11
N ARG A 50 -7.52 -18.15 2.32
CA ARG A 50 -8.46 -19.23 2.66
C ARG A 50 -9.75 -19.13 1.85
N GLU A 51 -10.31 -17.94 1.72
CA GLU A 51 -11.54 -17.66 0.96
C GLU A 51 -11.42 -18.14 -0.50
N VAL A 52 -10.28 -17.91 -1.14
CA VAL A 52 -10.05 -18.32 -2.55
C VAL A 52 -9.52 -19.74 -2.69
N GLY A 53 -9.53 -20.55 -1.63
CA GLY A 53 -9.10 -21.95 -1.66
C GLY A 53 -7.59 -22.17 -1.82
N ILE A 54 -6.76 -21.16 -1.54
CA ILE A 54 -5.31 -21.35 -1.51
C ILE A 54 -4.93 -21.99 -0.19
N ASP A 55 -4.59 -23.28 -0.26
CA ASP A 55 -4.16 -24.04 0.89
C ASP A 55 -2.81 -23.54 1.41
N LEU A 56 -2.88 -22.86 2.56
CA LEU A 56 -1.74 -22.51 3.39
C LEU A 56 -1.44 -23.68 4.34
N HIS A 57 -1.05 -24.84 3.79
CA HIS A 57 -0.65 -26.00 4.58
C HIS A 57 0.34 -25.57 5.68
N HIS A 58 0.05 -25.92 6.93
CA HIS A 58 0.87 -25.63 8.11
C HIS A 58 1.09 -24.14 8.43
N GLY A 59 0.31 -23.23 7.84
CA GLY A 59 0.23 -21.84 8.32
C GLY A 59 1.41 -20.94 7.97
N GLU A 60 2.37 -21.41 7.20
CA GLU A 60 3.57 -20.63 6.87
C GLU A 60 3.38 -19.82 5.58
N LEU A 61 2.89 -18.59 5.78
CA LEU A 61 2.87 -17.53 4.79
C LEU A 61 3.74 -16.38 5.29
N TRP A 62 4.85 -16.10 4.60
CA TRP A 62 5.80 -15.08 5.01
C TRP A 62 5.74 -13.84 4.12
N PHE A 63 5.79 -12.68 4.75
CA PHE A 63 5.99 -11.42 4.05
C PHE A 63 7.42 -11.35 3.50
N VAL A 64 7.54 -11.07 2.21
CA VAL A 64 8.83 -10.84 1.55
C VAL A 64 9.10 -9.35 1.46
N GLU A 65 8.20 -8.62 0.81
CA GLU A 65 8.34 -7.19 0.56
C GLU A 65 6.97 -6.54 0.36
N VAL A 66 6.93 -5.23 0.49
CA VAL A 66 5.78 -4.39 0.19
C VAL A 66 6.18 -3.23 -0.71
N SER A 67 5.32 -2.91 -1.66
CA SER A 67 5.37 -1.67 -2.43
C SER A 67 4.08 -0.89 -2.17
N ILE A 68 4.19 0.42 -1.99
CA ILE A 68 3.05 1.29 -1.67
C ILE A 68 2.78 2.26 -2.80
N GLN A 69 1.51 2.52 -3.10
CA GLN A 69 1.07 3.58 -4.00
C GLN A 69 0.09 4.46 -3.24
N ILE A 70 0.46 5.72 -3.05
CA ILE A 70 -0.36 6.71 -2.37
C ILE A 70 -1.37 7.25 -3.38
N LEU A 71 -2.65 7.20 -3.03
CA LEU A 71 -3.77 7.73 -3.81
C LEU A 71 -4.43 8.88 -3.05
N PHE A 72 -5.24 9.68 -3.74
CA PHE A 72 -5.95 10.81 -3.12
C PHE A 72 -6.85 10.39 -1.93
N ALA A 73 -7.50 9.22 -2.03
CA ALA A 73 -8.47 8.74 -1.03
C ALA A 73 -7.97 7.55 -0.18
N GLY A 74 -6.72 7.12 -0.36
CA GLY A 74 -6.23 5.89 0.26
C GLY A 74 -4.81 5.51 -0.13
N THR A 75 -4.40 4.32 0.28
CA THR A 75 -3.10 3.74 -0.08
C THR A 75 -3.29 2.32 -0.58
N ASN A 76 -2.69 2.03 -1.72
CA ASN A 76 -2.55 0.69 -2.27
C ASN A 76 -1.27 0.05 -1.71
N TYR A 77 -1.41 -1.10 -1.07
CA TYR A 77 -0.31 -1.94 -0.59
C TYR A 77 -0.24 -3.20 -1.44
N ARG A 78 0.87 -3.36 -2.18
CA ARG A 78 1.17 -4.60 -2.90
C ARG A 78 2.16 -5.40 -2.07
N PHE A 79 1.68 -6.47 -1.45
CA PHE A 79 2.52 -7.40 -0.70
C PHE A 79 2.98 -8.54 -1.61
N LYS A 80 4.27 -8.84 -1.54
CA LYS A 80 4.83 -10.11 -2.01
C LYS A 80 4.93 -11.05 -0.83
N MET A 81 4.35 -12.22 -1.00
CA MET A 81 4.26 -13.26 0.03
C MET A 81 4.81 -14.57 -0.50
N ARG A 82 5.40 -15.36 0.38
CA ARG A 82 5.95 -16.68 0.07
C ARG A 82 5.30 -17.71 0.97
N SER A 83 4.95 -18.87 0.44
CA SER A 83 4.52 -20.04 1.23
C SER A 83 5.62 -21.09 1.36
N TRP A 84 5.46 -22.03 2.31
CA TRP A 84 6.41 -23.13 2.57
C TRP A 84 6.86 -23.88 1.32
N ARG A 85 5.96 -24.14 0.37
CA ARG A 85 6.28 -24.81 -0.90
C ARG A 85 7.01 -23.89 -1.92
N LYS A 86 7.69 -22.84 -1.44
CA LYS A 86 8.37 -21.81 -2.24
C LYS A 86 7.47 -21.20 -3.33
N ARG A 87 6.16 -21.11 -3.11
CA ARG A 87 5.25 -20.42 -4.03
C ARG A 87 5.16 -18.96 -3.64
N CYS A 88 5.37 -18.06 -4.60
CA CYS A 88 5.24 -16.63 -4.38
C CYS A 88 3.88 -16.12 -4.88
N TRP A 89 3.36 -15.14 -4.16
CA TRP A 89 2.07 -14.51 -4.40
C TRP A 89 2.20 -13.00 -4.29
N HIS A 90 1.49 -12.29 -5.14
CA HIS A 90 1.17 -10.88 -4.94
C HIS A 90 -0.25 -10.75 -4.43
N ILE A 91 -0.45 -9.94 -3.40
CA ILE A 91 -1.79 -9.54 -2.96
C ILE A 91 -1.83 -8.01 -2.84
N LEU A 92 -2.88 -7.42 -3.42
CA LEU A 92 -3.11 -5.98 -3.42
C LEU A 92 -4.21 -5.65 -2.41
N ILE A 93 -3.92 -4.72 -1.51
CA ILE A 93 -4.84 -4.23 -0.49
C ILE A 93 -4.94 -2.72 -0.61
N TYR A 94 -6.15 -2.23 -0.81
CA TYR A 94 -6.45 -0.82 -0.71
C TYR A 94 -6.92 -0.49 0.71
N LYS A 95 -6.30 0.51 1.33
CA LYS A 95 -6.69 1.07 2.64
C LYS A 95 -7.20 2.49 2.44
N SER A 96 -8.47 2.74 2.75
CA SER A 96 -9.03 4.10 2.68
C SER A 96 -8.49 5.00 3.79
N ILE A 97 -8.39 6.31 3.51
CA ILE A 97 -8.05 7.32 4.52
C ILE A 97 -9.32 7.88 5.20
N LEU A 98 -10.50 7.65 4.62
CA LEU A 98 -11.78 8.18 5.12
C LEU A 98 -12.12 7.60 6.51
N ARG A 99 -12.50 8.51 7.42
CA ARG A 99 -13.03 8.24 8.77
C ARG A 99 -14.55 7.98 8.69
N PRO A 100 -15.16 7.25 9.65
CA PRO A 100 -14.66 6.91 10.99
C PRO A 100 -13.73 5.70 11.06
N GLU A 101 -13.84 4.71 10.15
CA GLU A 101 -12.97 3.53 10.13
C GLU A 101 -12.34 3.32 8.76
N PRO A 102 -11.01 3.10 8.68
CA PRO A 102 -10.34 2.73 7.45
C PRO A 102 -10.91 1.43 6.89
N LYS A 103 -11.51 1.48 5.70
CA LYS A 103 -11.96 0.28 5.00
C LYS A 103 -10.79 -0.35 4.26
N LEU A 104 -10.61 -1.66 4.47
CA LEU A 104 -9.69 -2.49 3.71
C LEU A 104 -10.44 -3.19 2.56
N VAL A 105 -9.94 -3.05 1.34
CA VAL A 105 -10.43 -3.78 0.16
C VAL A 105 -9.30 -4.66 -0.34
N VAL A 106 -9.52 -5.98 -0.30
CA VAL A 106 -8.49 -6.98 -0.59
C VAL A 106 -8.79 -7.63 -1.93
N GLN A 107 -7.84 -7.57 -2.85
CA GLN A 107 -7.95 -8.26 -4.13
C GLN A 107 -7.54 -9.73 -4.01
N ASN A 108 -7.96 -10.54 -4.99
CA ASN A 108 -7.54 -11.93 -5.05
C ASN A 108 -6.02 -12.02 -5.21
N PRO A 109 -5.34 -12.90 -4.46
CA PRO A 109 -3.91 -13.11 -4.61
C PRO A 109 -3.59 -13.70 -5.99
N VAL A 110 -2.53 -13.18 -6.61
CA VAL A 110 -2.03 -13.59 -7.92
C VAL A 110 -0.73 -14.38 -7.73
N ARG A 111 -0.65 -15.57 -8.32
CA ARG A 111 0.57 -16.38 -8.28
C ARG A 111 1.65 -15.75 -9.15
N ILE A 112 2.87 -15.69 -8.63
CA ILE A 112 4.03 -15.12 -9.33
C ILE A 112 5.26 -16.03 -9.20
N GLY A 113 6.29 -15.75 -10.00
CA GLY A 113 7.61 -16.32 -9.80
C GLY A 113 8.23 -15.85 -8.48
N CYS A 114 8.87 -16.79 -7.79
CA CYS A 114 9.99 -16.47 -6.92
C CYS A 114 11.24 -16.47 -7.80
#